data_AF-A0A7S1XLA5-F1
#
_entry.id   AF-A0A7S1XLA5-F1
#
_cell.length_a   1.000
_cell.length_b   1.000
_cell.length_c   1.000
_cell.angle_alpha   90.00
_cell.angle_beta   90.00
_cell.angle_gamma   90.00
#
_symmetry.space_group_name_H-M   'P 1'
#
loop_
_entity.id
_entity.type
_entity.pdbx_description
1 polymer ?
#
loop_
_entity_poly.entity_id
_entity_poly.type
_entity_poly.pdbx_seq_one_letter_code
_entity_poly.pdbx_strand_id
1 'polypeptide(L)'
;WGVDMPKEARGALAPEGAQNPEPYRNITLLQRKKGKLGAGLGKTTGWIHRQQLKKANVEMKGNVKYVAVEDEGLRIEINGKEQVIEADTIVVCAGQTPNRDLEKPLIDAGFTVFKVGGSEEASELDAKRAIDQGTRLAAQIEDATTGDVFNAPEGSFEKAMQYAEKYMKAA
;
A
#
# COMPACT_ATOMS: atom_id res chain seq x y z
N TRP A 1 13.64 -20.47 4.00
CA TRP A 1 12.39 -21.22 3.79
C TRP A 1 12.52 -22.71 4.10
N GLY A 2 13.64 -23.17 4.67
CA GLY A 2 13.84 -24.59 4.98
C GLY A 2 13.99 -25.46 3.73
N VAL A 3 14.38 -24.85 2.60
CA VAL A 3 14.72 -25.58 1.38
C VAL A 3 16.18 -25.99 1.49
N ASP A 4 16.44 -27.27 1.33
CA ASP A 4 17.78 -27.81 1.21
C ASP A 4 18.31 -27.47 -0.20
N MET A 5 19.23 -26.52 -0.27
CA MET A 5 19.81 -26.04 -1.54
C MET A 5 20.68 -27.10 -2.22
N PRO A 6 21.48 -27.91 -1.48
CA PRO A 6 22.06 -29.16 -1.97
C PRO A 6 21.03 -30.18 -2.51
N LYS A 7 19.79 -30.16 -1.99
CA LYS A 7 18.68 -31.08 -2.33
C LYS A 7 18.98 -32.55 -2.05
N GLU A 8 19.79 -32.82 -1.03
CA GLU A 8 20.21 -34.15 -0.62
C GLU A 8 19.21 -34.79 0.35
N ALA A 9 18.55 -33.98 1.18
CA ALA A 9 17.54 -34.43 2.11
C ALA A 9 16.24 -34.84 1.39
N ARG A 10 15.52 -35.81 1.96
CA ARG A 10 14.25 -36.32 1.40
C ARG A 10 13.26 -35.17 1.20
N GLY A 11 12.80 -35.00 -0.03
CA GLY A 11 11.86 -33.92 -0.38
C GLY A 11 12.50 -32.52 -0.47
N ALA A 12 13.84 -32.42 -0.49
CA ALA A 12 14.60 -31.16 -0.53
C ALA A 12 14.24 -30.18 0.61
N LEU A 13 13.89 -30.73 1.78
CA LEU A 13 13.64 -29.97 2.99
C LEU A 13 14.84 -30.07 3.92
N ALA A 14 15.36 -28.93 4.35
CA ALA A 14 16.46 -28.85 5.31
C ALA A 14 16.03 -29.55 6.62
N PRO A 15 16.80 -30.52 7.14
CA PRO A 15 16.48 -31.25 8.37
C PRO A 15 16.27 -30.34 9.59
N GLU A 16 17.08 -29.28 9.67
CA GLU A 16 17.01 -28.21 10.67
C GLU A 16 15.84 -27.24 10.46
N GLY A 17 15.03 -27.43 9.43
CA GLY A 17 13.88 -26.60 9.10
C GLY A 17 14.25 -25.21 8.59
N ALA A 18 13.27 -24.30 8.61
CA ALA A 18 13.49 -22.92 8.19
C ALA A 18 14.23 -22.13 9.26
N GLN A 19 15.49 -21.81 9.00
CA GLN A 19 16.26 -20.86 9.79
C GLN A 19 15.78 -19.43 9.50
N ASN A 20 15.27 -18.74 10.51
CA ASN A 20 14.95 -17.32 10.43
C ASN A 20 16.07 -16.54 11.13
N PRO A 21 16.69 -15.54 10.47
CA PRO A 21 17.71 -14.73 11.11
C PRO A 21 17.10 -13.92 12.26
N GLU A 22 17.88 -13.74 13.33
CA GLU A 22 17.53 -12.84 14.42
C GLU A 22 17.35 -11.41 13.87
N PRO A 23 16.23 -10.73 14.18
CA PRO A 23 15.98 -9.39 13.67
C PRO A 23 16.92 -8.38 14.32
N TYR A 24 17.47 -7.48 13.49
CA TYR A 24 18.35 -6.40 13.97
C TYR A 24 17.60 -5.31 14.75
N ARG A 25 16.28 -5.21 14.59
CA ARG A 25 15.43 -4.20 15.25
C ARG A 25 14.12 -4.82 15.68
N ASN A 26 13.58 -4.31 16.79
CA ASN A 26 12.19 -4.54 17.17
C ASN A 26 11.30 -3.58 16.38
N ILE A 27 10.35 -4.12 15.64
CA ILE A 27 9.45 -3.33 14.79
C ILE A 27 8.01 -3.65 15.18
N THR A 28 7.23 -2.61 15.44
CA THR A 28 5.79 -2.69 15.67
C THR A 28 5.04 -1.95 14.58
N LEU A 29 4.25 -2.68 13.79
CA LEU A 29 3.39 -2.13 12.75
C LEU A 29 1.99 -1.86 13.29
N LEU A 30 1.48 -0.67 13.01
CA LEU A 30 0.19 -0.20 13.51
C LEU A 30 -0.74 0.15 12.36
N GLN A 31 -2.04 -0.12 12.52
CA GLN A 31 -3.07 0.41 11.62
C GLN A 31 -4.34 0.80 12.37
N ARG A 32 -5.00 1.87 11.89
CA ARG A 32 -6.30 2.32 12.39
C ARG A 32 -7.44 1.36 12.02
N LYS A 33 -7.35 0.75 10.83
CA LYS A 33 -8.39 -0.15 10.32
C LYS A 33 -8.48 -1.41 11.18
N LYS A 34 -9.72 -1.87 11.40
CA LYS A 34 -9.99 -3.17 12.01
C LYS A 34 -9.54 -4.31 11.09
N GLY A 35 -9.11 -5.41 11.68
CA GLY A 35 -8.70 -6.62 10.97
C GLY A 35 -7.19 -6.78 10.81
N LYS A 36 -6.80 -7.77 9.99
CA LYS A 36 -5.40 -8.16 9.81
C LYS A 36 -4.64 -7.11 8.99
N LEU A 37 -3.44 -6.76 9.44
CA LEU A 37 -2.52 -5.93 8.65
C LEU A 37 -2.19 -6.64 7.33
N GLY A 38 -2.18 -5.87 6.25
CA GLY A 38 -1.93 -6.38 4.90
C GLY A 38 -3.06 -7.25 4.33
N ALA A 39 -4.28 -7.18 4.86
CA ALA A 39 -5.44 -7.90 4.30
C ALA A 39 -5.81 -7.43 2.87
N GLY A 40 -5.52 -6.18 2.52
CA GLY A 40 -5.73 -5.62 1.19
C GLY A 40 -4.55 -5.75 0.23
N LEU A 41 -3.47 -6.45 0.62
CA LEU A 41 -2.33 -6.67 -0.28
C LEU A 41 -2.71 -7.60 -1.43
N GLY A 42 -1.95 -7.53 -2.53
CA GLY A 42 -2.18 -8.32 -3.74
C GLY A 42 -2.37 -9.81 -3.45
N LYS A 43 -3.34 -10.45 -4.11
CA LYS A 43 -3.77 -11.84 -3.81
C LYS A 43 -2.62 -12.85 -3.84
N THR A 44 -1.67 -12.68 -4.76
CA THR A 44 -0.56 -13.61 -4.99
C THR A 44 0.70 -13.30 -4.18
N THR A 45 0.88 -12.06 -3.71
CA THR A 45 2.11 -11.60 -3.05
C THR A 45 1.91 -11.21 -1.58
N GLY A 46 0.70 -10.80 -1.20
CA GLY A 46 0.40 -10.29 0.14
C GLY A 46 0.59 -11.32 1.25
N TRP A 47 0.47 -12.62 0.96
CA TRP A 47 0.79 -13.67 1.94
C TRP A 47 2.31 -13.80 2.16
N ILE A 48 3.13 -13.58 1.14
CA ILE A 48 4.60 -13.67 1.23
C ILE A 48 5.13 -12.60 2.18
N HIS A 49 4.71 -11.34 2.00
CA HIS A 49 5.12 -10.23 2.86
C HIS A 49 4.69 -10.44 4.32
N ARG A 50 3.45 -10.89 4.55
CA ARG A 50 2.99 -11.20 5.92
C ARG A 50 3.80 -12.33 6.56
N GLN A 51 4.19 -13.35 5.79
CA GLN A 51 5.04 -14.43 6.29
C GLN A 51 6.45 -13.94 6.60
N GLN A 52 7.03 -13.07 5.76
CA GLN A 52 8.34 -12.46 6.03
C GLN A 52 8.34 -11.62 7.31
N LEU A 53 7.32 -10.78 7.50
CA LEU A 53 7.20 -9.96 8.72
C LEU A 53 7.07 -10.82 9.98
N LYS A 54 6.29 -11.91 9.92
CA LYS A 54 6.19 -12.86 11.04
C LYS A 54 7.52 -13.54 11.36
N LYS A 55 8.27 -13.95 10.33
CA LYS A 55 9.60 -14.57 10.49
C LYS A 55 10.63 -13.60 11.08
N ALA A 56 10.44 -12.31 10.85
CA ALA A 56 11.24 -11.24 11.43
C ALA A 56 10.71 -10.75 12.80
N ASN A 57 9.79 -11.49 13.43
CA ASN A 57 9.19 -11.17 14.73
C ASN A 57 8.58 -9.77 14.82
N VAL A 58 8.05 -9.25 13.71
CA VAL A 58 7.38 -7.94 13.68
C VAL A 58 6.04 -8.03 14.42
N GLU A 59 5.87 -7.19 15.44
CA GLU A 59 4.59 -7.07 16.13
C GLU A 59 3.60 -6.30 15.25
N MET A 60 2.35 -6.73 15.20
CA MET A 60 1.33 -6.13 14.33
C MET A 60 0.06 -5.86 15.14
N LYS A 61 -0.29 -4.58 15.34
CA LYS A 61 -1.51 -4.17 16.06
C LYS A 61 -2.46 -3.42 15.12
N GLY A 62 -3.69 -3.92 15.00
CA GLY A 62 -4.77 -3.25 14.26
C GLY A 62 -5.79 -2.62 15.19
N ASN A 63 -6.75 -1.88 14.64
CA ASN A 63 -7.76 -1.14 15.41
C ASN A 63 -7.14 -0.15 16.43
N VAL A 64 -6.07 0.52 16.02
CA VAL A 64 -5.31 1.44 16.87
C VAL A 64 -5.79 2.87 16.64
N LYS A 65 -5.96 3.64 17.71
CA LYS A 65 -6.10 5.10 17.66
C LYS A 65 -4.78 5.73 18.14
N TYR A 66 -4.22 6.62 17.34
CA TYR A 66 -3.02 7.37 17.71
C TYR A 66 -3.43 8.57 18.58
N VAL A 67 -2.78 8.75 19.72
CA VAL A 67 -3.11 9.81 20.68
C VAL A 67 -2.07 10.92 20.61
N ALA A 68 -0.80 10.59 20.84
CA ALA A 68 0.30 11.55 20.84
C ALA A 68 1.64 10.86 20.57
N VAL A 69 2.60 11.64 20.08
CA VAL A 69 4.03 11.29 20.12
C VAL A 69 4.60 11.87 21.40
N GLU A 70 5.25 11.03 22.19
CA GLU A 70 5.84 11.35 23.49
C GLU A 70 7.34 11.05 23.45
N ASP A 71 8.08 11.49 24.46
CA ASP A 71 9.54 11.31 24.52
C ASP A 71 9.93 9.82 24.54
N GLU A 72 9.10 8.98 25.19
CA GLU A 72 9.31 7.54 25.30
C GLU A 72 8.83 6.75 24.08
N GLY A 73 8.01 7.35 23.20
CA GLY A 73 7.51 6.69 22.00
C GLY A 73 6.12 7.15 21.55
N LEU A 74 5.25 6.21 21.16
CA LEU A 74 3.94 6.53 20.60
C LEU A 74 2.81 6.12 21.56
N ARG A 75 2.07 7.11 22.08
CA ARG A 75 0.83 6.87 22.83
C ARG A 75 -0.28 6.45 21.88
N ILE A 76 -0.88 5.31 22.17
CA ILE A 76 -1.99 4.74 21.41
C ILE A 76 -3.12 4.29 22.32
N GLU A 77 -4.31 4.16 21.74
CA GLU A 77 -5.49 3.58 22.38
C GLU A 77 -5.95 2.36 21.57
N ILE A 78 -6.15 1.23 22.26
CA ILE A 78 -6.73 0.01 21.70
C ILE A 78 -7.87 -0.44 22.60
N ASN A 79 -9.08 -0.55 22.03
CA ASN A 79 -10.29 -0.96 22.76
C ASN A 79 -10.55 -0.09 24.01
N GLY A 80 -10.35 1.24 23.91
CA GLY A 80 -10.56 2.17 25.01
C GLY A 80 -9.46 2.17 26.09
N LYS A 81 -8.38 1.40 25.89
CA LYS A 81 -7.22 1.38 26.81
C LYS A 81 -6.03 2.08 26.17
N GLU A 82 -5.55 3.13 26.83
CA GLU A 82 -4.32 3.81 26.46
C GLU A 82 -3.09 2.99 26.88
N GLN A 83 -2.06 3.02 26.04
CA GLN A 83 -0.73 2.48 26.31
C GLN A 83 0.31 3.25 25.48
N VAL A 84 1.56 3.25 25.95
CA VAL A 84 2.69 3.77 25.18
C VAL A 84 3.42 2.60 24.52
N ILE A 85 3.67 2.70 23.22
CA ILE A 85 4.62 1.84 22.54
C ILE A 85 5.96 2.54 22.60
N GLU A 86 6.87 1.98 23.40
CA GLU A 86 8.25 2.46 23.46
C GLU A 86 8.91 2.31 22.08
N ALA A 87 9.47 3.40 21.58
CA ALA A 87 10.09 3.41 20.27
C ALA A 87 11.13 4.53 20.14
N ASP A 88 12.33 4.18 19.69
CA ASP A 88 13.38 5.16 19.35
C ASP A 88 13.07 5.93 18.05
N THR A 89 12.19 5.37 17.20
CA THR A 89 11.89 5.94 15.89
C THR A 89 10.46 5.63 15.48
N ILE A 90 9.72 6.67 15.08
CA ILE A 90 8.36 6.56 14.56
C ILE A 90 8.39 6.88 13.07
N VAL A 91 8.06 5.87 12.25
CA VAL A 91 7.98 6.01 10.79
C VAL A 91 6.52 6.19 10.38
N VAL A 92 6.20 7.34 9.75
CA VAL A 92 4.85 7.67 9.33
C VAL A 92 4.59 7.20 7.90
N CYS A 93 3.89 6.08 7.76
CA CYS A 93 3.44 5.52 6.48
C CYS A 93 1.93 5.71 6.30
N ALA A 94 1.43 6.95 6.42
CA ALA A 94 0.00 7.26 6.53
C ALA A 94 -0.75 7.47 5.18
N GLY A 95 -0.12 7.08 4.07
CA GLY A 95 -0.62 7.33 2.72
C GLY A 95 0.10 8.49 2.03
N GLN A 96 -0.45 8.93 0.91
CA GLN A 96 0.15 9.94 0.04
C GLN A 96 -0.93 10.95 -0.36
N THR A 97 -0.51 12.18 -0.68
CA THR A 97 -1.37 13.22 -1.26
C THR A 97 -0.82 13.63 -2.61
N PRO A 98 -1.67 14.01 -3.58
CA PRO A 98 -1.18 14.49 -4.87
C PRO A 98 -0.35 15.76 -4.69
N ASN A 99 0.85 15.78 -5.31
CA ASN A 99 1.63 17.01 -5.43
C ASN A 99 1.27 17.69 -6.76
N ARG A 100 0.69 18.90 -6.66
CA ARG A 100 0.21 19.69 -7.80
C ARG A 100 0.69 21.15 -7.74
N ASP A 101 1.78 21.42 -7.02
CA ASP A 101 2.23 22.79 -6.73
C ASP A 101 2.50 23.60 -8.00
N LEU A 102 2.89 22.93 -9.09
CA LEU A 102 3.17 23.53 -10.39
C LEU A 102 1.96 23.63 -11.33
N GLU A 103 0.85 22.96 -11.05
CA GLU A 103 -0.31 22.90 -11.95
C GLU A 103 -0.86 24.29 -12.23
N LYS A 104 -1.28 25.00 -11.17
CA LYS A 104 -1.86 26.33 -11.29
C LYS A 104 -0.86 27.35 -11.87
N PRO A 105 0.39 27.47 -11.38
CA PRO A 105 1.36 28.40 -11.95
C PRO A 105 1.61 28.20 -13.45
N LEU A 106 1.67 26.95 -13.93
CA LEU A 106 1.90 26.66 -15.34
C LEU A 106 0.67 26.98 -16.21
N ILE A 107 -0.54 26.67 -15.73
CA ILE A 107 -1.79 27.05 -16.40
C ILE A 107 -1.92 28.58 -16.48
N ASP A 108 -1.67 29.29 -15.38
CA ASP A 108 -1.75 30.75 -15.31
C ASP A 108 -0.69 31.41 -16.24
N ALA A 109 0.43 30.73 -16.50
CA ALA A 109 1.45 31.15 -17.46
C ALA A 109 1.14 30.78 -18.93
N GLY A 110 -0.02 30.15 -19.20
CA GLY A 110 -0.49 29.82 -20.53
C GLY A 110 0.06 28.50 -21.09
N PHE A 111 0.66 27.65 -20.26
CA PHE A 111 1.08 26.31 -20.70
C PHE A 111 -0.08 25.31 -20.67
N THR A 112 -0.08 24.40 -21.64
CA THR A 112 -0.90 23.19 -21.58
C THR A 112 -0.32 22.24 -20.53
N VAL A 113 -1.14 21.82 -19.57
CA VAL A 113 -0.71 20.96 -18.45
C VAL A 113 -1.58 19.70 -18.41
N PHE A 114 -0.93 18.54 -18.27
CA PHE A 114 -1.60 17.26 -18.08
C PHE A 114 -1.11 16.62 -16.78
N LYS A 115 -2.02 15.93 -16.09
CA LYS A 115 -1.71 15.17 -14.88
C LYS A 115 -1.68 13.69 -15.18
N VAL A 116 -0.67 13.01 -14.66
CA VAL A 116 -0.54 11.56 -14.72
C VAL A 116 0.03 11.03 -13.40
N GLY A 117 -0.26 9.77 -13.09
CA GLY A 117 0.19 9.09 -11.89
C GLY A 117 -0.21 9.82 -10.61
N GLY A 118 0.74 9.96 -9.69
CA GLY A 118 0.47 10.51 -8.35
C GLY A 118 0.09 11.97 -8.32
N SER A 119 0.42 12.73 -9.37
CA SER A 119 -0.04 14.12 -9.51
C SER A 119 -1.54 14.19 -9.83
N GLU A 120 -2.08 13.18 -10.51
CA GLU A 120 -3.51 13.05 -10.78
C GLU A 120 -4.23 12.48 -9.55
N GLU A 121 -3.86 11.30 -9.08
CA GLU A 121 -4.41 10.72 -7.87
C GLU A 121 -3.33 9.91 -7.15
N ALA A 122 -3.10 10.20 -5.87
CA ALA A 122 -2.04 9.58 -5.08
C ALA A 122 -2.57 8.43 -4.19
N SER A 123 -3.88 8.38 -3.94
CA SER A 123 -4.49 7.27 -3.23
C SER A 123 -4.41 5.99 -4.05
N GLU A 124 -3.93 4.93 -3.39
CA GLU A 124 -3.76 3.59 -3.96
C GLU A 124 -2.98 3.57 -5.28
N LEU A 125 -2.13 4.58 -5.54
CA LEU A 125 -1.39 4.65 -6.79
C LEU A 125 -0.40 3.48 -6.86
N ASP A 126 -0.71 2.53 -7.73
CA ASP A 126 0.25 1.56 -8.21
C ASP A 126 1.03 2.16 -9.41
N ALA A 127 2.28 1.72 -9.58
CA ALA A 127 3.09 2.13 -10.73
C ALA A 127 2.40 1.79 -12.06
N LYS A 128 1.53 0.78 -12.08
CA LYS A 128 0.77 0.36 -13.25
C LYS A 128 -0.18 1.45 -13.74
N ARG A 129 -0.94 2.12 -12.86
CA ARG A 129 -1.83 3.23 -13.21
C ARG A 129 -1.04 4.42 -13.75
N ALA A 130 0.07 4.77 -13.11
CA ALA A 130 0.94 5.86 -13.57
C ALA A 130 1.49 5.59 -14.97
N ILE A 131 1.98 4.37 -15.23
CA ILE A 131 2.49 3.94 -16.53
C ILE A 131 1.37 3.94 -17.58
N ASP A 132 0.20 3.41 -17.26
CA ASP A 132 -0.97 3.37 -18.18
C ASP A 132 -1.43 4.78 -18.57
N GLN A 133 -1.60 5.68 -17.59
CA GLN A 133 -1.97 7.08 -17.83
C GLN A 133 -0.94 7.80 -18.70
N GLY A 134 0.35 7.66 -18.39
CA GLY A 134 1.43 8.26 -19.18
C GLY A 134 1.48 7.72 -20.62
N THR A 135 1.29 6.41 -20.79
CA THR A 135 1.28 5.77 -22.11
C THR A 135 0.10 6.23 -22.96
N ARG A 136 -1.09 6.35 -22.36
CA ARG A 136 -2.30 6.81 -23.05
C ARG A 136 -2.22 8.27 -23.44
N LEU A 137 -1.79 9.13 -22.51
CA LEU A 137 -1.53 10.53 -22.80
C LEU A 137 -0.57 10.66 -23.98
N ALA A 138 0.55 9.92 -23.98
CA ALA A 138 1.51 9.96 -25.08
C ALA A 138 0.89 9.55 -26.43
N ALA A 139 -0.02 8.58 -26.44
CA ALA A 139 -0.70 8.11 -27.65
C ALA A 139 -1.78 9.07 -28.17
N GLN A 140 -2.24 10.03 -27.35
CA GLN A 140 -3.36 10.93 -27.67
C GLN A 140 -2.99 12.41 -27.53
N ILE A 141 -1.69 12.71 -27.37
CA ILE A 141 -1.22 14.05 -26.96
C ILE A 141 -1.63 15.17 -27.90
N GLU A 142 -1.82 14.86 -29.19
CA GLU A 142 -2.21 15.83 -30.23
C GLU A 142 -3.66 16.30 -30.07
N ASP A 143 -4.55 15.43 -29.56
CA ASP A 143 -5.99 15.71 -29.38
C ASP A 143 -6.39 15.92 -27.91
N ALA A 144 -5.44 15.74 -26.99
CA ALA A 144 -5.68 15.80 -25.55
C ALA A 144 -5.94 17.23 -25.05
N THR A 145 -6.85 17.38 -24.09
CA THR A 145 -7.18 18.66 -23.45
C THR A 145 -6.73 18.70 -21.99
N THR A 146 -6.27 19.86 -21.53
CA THR A 146 -5.97 20.07 -20.10
C THR A 146 -7.20 19.75 -19.25
N GLY A 147 -7.02 18.83 -18.29
CA GLY A 147 -8.10 18.33 -17.43
C GLY A 147 -8.58 16.92 -17.78
N ASP A 148 -8.20 16.38 -18.94
CA ASP A 148 -8.49 14.99 -19.30
C ASP A 148 -7.84 14.01 -18.32
N VAL A 149 -8.53 12.90 -18.06
CA VAL A 149 -8.05 11.80 -17.22
C VAL A 149 -7.87 10.55 -18.08
N PHE A 150 -6.62 10.09 -18.17
CA PHE A 150 -6.20 9.04 -19.10
C PHE A 150 -6.28 7.65 -18.49
N ASN A 151 -7.45 7.23 -18.01
CA ASN A 151 -7.61 5.91 -17.41
C ASN A 151 -7.85 4.81 -18.45
N ALA A 152 -7.47 3.58 -18.11
CA ALA A 152 -7.90 2.41 -18.87
C ALA A 152 -9.44 2.36 -18.96
N PRO A 153 -10.01 2.03 -20.12
CA PRO A 153 -11.44 1.80 -20.23
C PRO A 153 -11.82 0.63 -19.32
N GLU A 154 -12.93 0.78 -18.59
CA GLU A 154 -13.42 -0.26 -17.69
C GLU A 154 -13.63 -1.58 -18.43
N GLY A 155 -13.03 -2.65 -17.89
CA GLY A 155 -13.21 -4.00 -18.41
C GLY A 155 -14.64 -4.50 -18.22
N SER A 156 -15.09 -5.41 -19.10
CA SER A 156 -16.42 -6.03 -19.01
C SER A 156 -16.70 -6.70 -17.66
N PHE A 157 -15.68 -7.31 -17.05
CA PHE A 157 -15.75 -7.89 -15.72
C PHE A 157 -15.94 -6.85 -14.61
N GLU A 158 -15.25 -5.71 -14.71
CA GLU A 158 -15.33 -4.62 -13.75
C GLU A 158 -16.72 -3.97 -13.76
N LYS A 159 -17.28 -3.76 -14.95
CA LYS A 159 -18.67 -3.33 -15.14
C LYS A 159 -19.66 -4.32 -14.52
N ALA A 160 -19.44 -5.62 -14.71
CA ALA A 160 -20.29 -6.66 -14.14
C ALA A 160 -20.21 -6.66 -12.59
N MET A 161 -19.02 -6.44 -12.02
CA MET A 161 -18.82 -6.37 -10.57
C MET A 161 -19.43 -5.10 -9.95
N GLN A 162 -19.26 -3.93 -10.58
CA GLN A 162 -19.92 -2.69 -10.14
C GLN A 162 -21.44 -2.83 -10.21
N TYR A 163 -21.96 -3.45 -11.27
CA TYR A 163 -23.38 -3.76 -11.40
C TYR A 163 -23.82 -4.66 -10.23
N ALA A 164 -23.13 -5.77 -9.98
CA ALA A 164 -23.46 -6.67 -8.87
C ALA A 164 -23.40 -5.97 -7.50
N GLU A 165 -22.39 -5.15 -7.23
CA GLU A 165 -22.29 -4.37 -5.98
C GLU A 165 -23.46 -3.39 -5.80
N LYS A 166 -23.87 -2.71 -6.88
CA LYS A 166 -25.00 -1.77 -6.86
C LYS A 166 -26.29 -2.44 -6.42
N TYR A 167 -26.52 -3.68 -6.84
CA TYR A 167 -27.72 -4.44 -6.47
C TYR A 167 -27.58 -5.21 -5.15
N MET A 168 -26.37 -5.58 -4.73
CA MET A 168 -26.14 -6.21 -3.42
C MET A 168 -26.12 -5.21 -2.25
N LYS A 169 -25.78 -3.94 -2.47
CA LYS A 169 -25.88 -2.87 -1.45
C LYS A 169 -27.30 -2.29 -1.31
N ALA A 170 -28.21 -2.63 -2.22
CA ALA A 170 -29.61 -2.20 -2.20
C ALA A 170 -30.55 -3.21 -1.50
N ALA A 171 -30.01 -4.30 -0.96
CA ALA A 171 -30.71 -5.34 -0.19
C ALA A 171 -30.15 -5.40 1.24
#